data_AF-A0A8T4VD00-F1
#
_entry.id   AF-A0A8T4VD00-F1
#
_cell.length_a   1.000
_cell.length_b   1.000
_cell.length_c   1.000
_cell.angle_alpha   90.00
_cell.angle_beta   90.00
_cell.angle_gamma   90.00
#
_symmetry.space_group_name_H-M   'P 1'
#
loop_
_entity.id
_entity.type
_entity.pdbx_description
1 polymer ?
#
loop_
_entity_poly.entity_id
_entity_poly.type
_entity_poly.pdbx_seq_one_letter_code
_entity_poly.pdbx_strand_id
1 'polypeptide(L)'
;MEHFPLAERLHTDVLEEKYGQIKSKVIRHDFNIREAHLIDTNGISRTYAITLLNEIKNKEIKAINEKIKFGKPIGKAFREYEYAIRKNVLDVFIIKLPIWLKQDFDTKENYAKARLSEFYAKKRNYEPIIYGVVIEIYSPDFRSAKINNVDKSQISTLTECLEKQGFTKQEIWRRIGDDNNYENFKLRYNKAKKESKKRINKIKEEIKNLLKR
;
A
#
# COMPACT_ATOMS: atom_id res chain seq x y z
N MET A 1 -7.70 15.73 13.84
CA MET A 1 -7.48 14.45 13.12
C MET A 1 -6.10 14.55 12.51
N GLU A 2 -5.09 13.89 13.09
CA GLU A 2 -3.68 14.09 12.69
C GLU A 2 -3.43 13.61 11.26
N HIS A 3 -3.02 14.57 10.43
CA HIS A 3 -2.61 14.39 9.04
C HIS A 3 -1.09 14.20 9.01
N PHE A 4 -0.63 13.01 8.63
CA PHE A 4 0.80 12.76 8.47
C PHE A 4 1.11 12.82 6.96
N PRO A 5 1.88 13.83 6.50
CA PRO A 5 2.31 13.88 5.11
C PRO A 5 3.25 12.69 4.82
N LEU A 6 2.73 11.70 4.09
CA LEU A 6 3.45 10.47 3.71
C LEU A 6 4.42 10.68 2.53
N ALA A 7 4.60 11.92 2.06
CA ALA A 7 5.51 12.22 0.96
C ALA A 7 6.96 11.85 1.31
N GLU A 8 7.33 11.95 2.59
CA GLU A 8 8.69 11.67 3.07
C GLU A 8 8.73 10.64 4.21
N ARG A 9 7.59 10.26 4.78
CA ARG A 9 7.49 9.31 5.91
C ARG A 9 6.90 7.97 5.48
N LEU A 10 7.50 6.87 5.93
CA LEU A 10 6.90 5.54 5.77
C LEU A 10 5.77 5.36 6.77
N HIS A 11 4.83 4.50 6.42
CA HIS A 11 3.81 4.01 7.35
C HIS A 11 4.42 3.42 8.63
N THR A 12 5.55 2.71 8.52
CA THR A 12 6.29 2.20 9.70
C THR A 12 6.80 3.31 10.59
N ASP A 13 7.22 4.45 10.04
CA ASP A 13 7.77 5.55 10.82
C ASP A 13 6.66 6.22 11.66
N VAL A 14 5.42 6.25 11.14
CA VAL A 14 4.24 6.76 11.86
C VAL A 14 3.81 5.79 12.96
N LEU A 15 3.86 4.48 12.67
CA LEU A 15 3.59 3.46 13.69
C LEU A 15 4.64 3.48 14.80
N GLU A 16 5.91 3.69 14.46
CA GLU A 16 7.00 3.73 15.44
C GLU A 16 6.93 4.92 16.38
N GLU A 17 6.53 6.07 15.86
CA GLU A 17 6.27 7.26 16.67
C GLU A 17 5.16 7.02 17.71
N LYS A 18 4.10 6.29 17.34
CA LYS A 18 2.95 6.07 18.22
C LYS A 18 3.11 4.88 19.18
N TYR A 19 3.74 3.80 18.73
CA TYR A 19 3.74 2.51 19.45
C TYR A 19 5.14 1.99 19.81
N GLY A 20 6.20 2.76 19.51
CA GLY A 20 7.58 2.29 19.67
C GLY A 20 7.98 1.30 18.58
N GLN A 21 9.00 0.47 18.84
CA GLN A 21 9.60 -0.38 17.81
C GLN A 21 8.57 -1.26 17.07
N ILE A 22 8.58 -1.22 15.74
CA ILE A 22 7.72 -2.03 14.88
C ILE A 22 8.53 -3.10 14.14
N LYS A 23 8.07 -4.34 14.21
CA LYS A 23 8.64 -5.49 13.48
C LYS A 23 7.66 -5.98 12.42
N SER A 24 8.17 -6.50 11.29
CA SER A 24 7.30 -7.17 10.31
C SER A 24 7.32 -8.68 10.54
N LYS A 25 6.19 -9.25 10.95
CA LYS A 25 5.97 -10.70 11.01
C LYS A 25 5.38 -11.17 9.69
N VAL A 26 6.20 -11.81 8.86
CA VAL A 26 5.78 -12.37 7.57
C VAL A 26 5.07 -13.69 7.81
N ILE A 27 3.83 -13.80 7.35
CA ILE A 27 2.98 -15.01 7.45
C ILE A 27 3.13 -15.86 6.19
N ARG A 28 3.17 -15.20 5.03
CA ARG A 28 3.34 -15.82 3.72
C ARG A 28 4.18 -14.90 2.85
N HIS A 29 5.08 -15.47 2.05
CA HIS A 29 5.77 -14.74 0.98
C HIS A 29 6.17 -15.74 -0.11
N ASP A 30 5.41 -15.75 -1.20
CA ASP A 30 5.69 -16.56 -2.39
C ASP A 30 5.88 -15.68 -3.63
N PHE A 31 5.78 -16.26 -4.82
CA PHE A 31 5.99 -15.56 -6.08
C PHE A 31 4.92 -14.49 -6.40
N ASN A 32 3.70 -14.66 -5.87
CA ASN A 32 2.55 -13.83 -6.24
C ASN A 32 2.02 -13.01 -5.07
N ILE A 33 2.20 -13.48 -3.83
CA ILE A 33 1.61 -12.84 -2.66
C ILE A 33 2.54 -12.83 -1.47
N ARG A 34 2.47 -11.73 -0.72
CA ARG A 34 3.03 -11.59 0.61
C ARG A 34 1.95 -11.15 1.60
N GLU A 35 1.95 -11.76 2.77
CA GLU A 35 1.10 -11.42 3.90
C GLU A 35 1.99 -11.17 5.11
N ALA A 36 1.80 -10.04 5.79
CA ALA A 36 2.56 -9.72 6.99
C ALA A 36 1.80 -8.82 7.95
N HIS A 37 2.09 -9.00 9.23
CA HIS A 37 1.72 -8.05 10.27
C HIS A 37 2.86 -7.06 10.51
N LEU A 38 2.50 -5.82 10.83
CA LEU A 38 3.38 -4.85 11.48
C LEU A 38 3.01 -4.84 12.96
N ILE A 39 3.89 -5.41 13.77
CA ILE A 39 3.65 -5.74 15.18
C ILE A 39 4.51 -4.83 16.06
N ASP A 40 3.92 -4.32 17.14
CA ASP A 40 4.64 -3.53 18.15
C ASP A 40 5.36 -4.41 19.19
N THR A 41 5.96 -3.78 20.20
CA THR A 41 6.67 -4.50 21.28
C THR A 41 5.76 -5.35 22.16
N ASN A 42 4.46 -5.09 22.17
CA ASN A 42 3.47 -5.84 22.96
C ASN A 42 2.90 -7.03 22.18
N GLY A 43 3.37 -7.28 20.95
CA GLY A 43 2.86 -8.35 20.12
C GLY A 43 1.55 -8.00 19.39
N ILE A 44 1.07 -6.75 19.50
CA ILE A 44 -0.18 -6.31 18.87
C ILE A 44 0.09 -5.90 17.43
N SER A 45 -0.69 -6.43 16.51
CA SER A 45 -0.63 -6.05 15.11
C SER A 45 -1.30 -4.69 14.90
N ARG A 46 -0.52 -3.68 14.53
CA ARG A 46 -1.02 -2.33 14.21
C ARG A 46 -1.46 -2.18 12.77
N THR A 47 -0.97 -3.05 11.88
CA THR A 47 -1.40 -3.13 10.48
C THR A 47 -1.20 -4.53 9.94
N TYR A 48 -2.22 -5.05 9.25
CA TYR A 48 -2.09 -6.25 8.44
C TYR A 48 -1.96 -5.84 6.97
N ALA A 49 -0.95 -6.37 6.30
CA ALA A 49 -0.64 -6.03 4.93
C ALA A 49 -0.67 -7.27 4.02
N ILE A 50 -1.41 -7.17 2.93
CA ILE A 50 -1.38 -8.10 1.80
C ILE A 50 -0.73 -7.39 0.63
N THR A 51 0.29 -7.99 0.01
CA THR A 51 0.94 -7.45 -1.19
C THR A 51 0.80 -8.46 -2.32
N LEU A 52 0.13 -8.08 -3.40
CA LEU A 52 0.13 -8.79 -4.67
C LEU A 52 1.40 -8.37 -5.43
N LEU A 53 2.32 -9.30 -5.60
CA LEU A 53 3.65 -9.05 -6.13
C LEU A 53 3.64 -9.02 -7.66
N ASN A 54 4.39 -8.08 -8.22
CA ASN A 54 4.70 -8.08 -9.65
C ASN A 54 5.89 -8.99 -9.93
N GLU A 55 6.07 -9.39 -11.18
CA GLU A 55 7.24 -10.15 -11.61
C GLU A 55 8.54 -9.34 -11.37
N ILE A 56 9.43 -9.89 -10.53
CA ILE A 56 10.69 -9.23 -10.16
C ILE A 56 11.82 -9.73 -11.08
N LYS A 57 12.21 -8.91 -12.05
CA LYS A 57 13.32 -9.23 -12.98
C LYS A 57 14.68 -8.70 -12.54
N ASN A 58 14.69 -7.52 -11.92
CA ASN A 58 15.92 -6.82 -11.53
C ASN A 58 16.61 -7.51 -10.35
N LYS A 59 17.93 -7.78 -10.45
CA LYS A 59 18.72 -8.48 -9.41
C LYS A 59 18.75 -7.74 -8.07
N GLU A 60 18.85 -6.40 -8.08
CA GLU A 60 18.83 -5.58 -6.88
C GLU A 60 17.47 -5.68 -6.17
N ILE A 61 16.38 -5.62 -6.95
CA ILE A 61 15.02 -5.79 -6.39
C ILE A 61 14.80 -7.19 -5.84
N LYS A 62 15.40 -8.23 -6.46
CA LYS A 62 15.39 -9.58 -5.89
C LYS A 62 16.08 -9.63 -4.53
N ALA A 63 17.23 -8.97 -4.37
CA ALA A 63 17.93 -8.89 -3.08
C ALA A 63 17.10 -8.14 -2.02
N ILE A 64 16.45 -7.03 -2.41
CA ILE A 64 15.51 -6.30 -1.53
C ILE A 64 14.33 -7.21 -1.13
N ASN A 65 13.76 -7.94 -2.08
CA ASN A 65 12.65 -8.86 -1.84
C ASN A 65 13.02 -9.99 -0.87
N GLU A 66 14.25 -10.52 -0.94
CA GLU A 66 14.71 -11.52 0.05
C GLU A 66 14.79 -10.91 1.46
N LYS A 67 15.31 -9.70 1.64
CA LYS A 67 15.27 -9.02 2.95
C LYS A 67 13.83 -8.86 3.46
N ILE A 68 12.90 -8.51 2.57
CA ILE A 68 11.47 -8.35 2.90
C ILE A 68 10.84 -9.68 3.33
N LYS A 69 11.20 -10.77 2.64
CA LYS A 69 10.77 -12.13 2.95
C LYS A 69 11.22 -12.57 4.34
N PHE A 70 12.42 -12.17 4.76
CA PHE A 70 12.96 -12.43 6.10
C PHE A 70 12.54 -11.39 7.16
N GLY A 71 11.44 -10.67 6.96
CA GLY A 71 10.82 -9.84 8.00
C GLY A 71 11.26 -8.38 8.02
N LYS A 72 12.01 -7.90 7.02
CA LYS A 72 12.24 -6.45 6.87
C LYS A 72 10.97 -5.75 6.36
N PRO A 73 10.54 -4.61 6.95
CA PRO A 73 9.46 -3.84 6.36
C PRO A 73 9.80 -3.33 4.96
N ILE A 74 8.86 -3.44 4.01
CA ILE A 74 9.05 -3.10 2.58
C ILE A 74 9.70 -1.72 2.43
N GLY A 75 9.13 -0.69 3.05
CA GLY A 75 9.64 0.66 2.93
C GLY A 75 11.08 0.83 3.44
N LYS A 76 11.43 0.20 4.57
CA LYS A 76 12.79 0.25 5.11
C LYS A 76 13.77 -0.50 4.22
N ALA A 77 13.38 -1.67 3.69
CA ALA A 77 14.22 -2.46 2.79
C ALA A 77 14.56 -1.68 1.51
N PHE A 78 13.60 -0.97 0.91
CA PHE A 78 13.87 -0.15 -0.27
C PHE A 78 14.75 1.09 0.04
N ARG A 79 14.54 1.75 1.18
CA ARG A 79 15.38 2.89 1.61
C ARG A 79 16.84 2.52 1.81
N GLU A 80 17.15 1.34 2.31
CA GLU A 80 18.53 0.85 2.46
C GLU A 80 19.29 0.75 1.12
N TYR A 81 18.56 0.69 0.00
CA TYR A 81 19.12 0.66 -1.36
C TYR A 81 18.90 1.99 -2.09
N GLU A 82 18.68 3.08 -1.34
CA GLU A 82 18.58 4.45 -1.84
C GLU A 82 17.38 4.69 -2.78
N TYR A 83 16.32 3.87 -2.66
CA TYR A 83 15.08 4.14 -3.36
C TYR A 83 14.24 5.18 -2.62
N ALA A 84 13.79 6.19 -3.37
CA ALA A 84 12.63 6.97 -3.00
C ALA A 84 11.37 6.11 -3.16
N ILE A 85 10.41 6.27 -2.25
CA ILE A 85 9.18 5.47 -2.23
C ILE A 85 7.98 6.39 -2.32
N ARG A 86 6.98 5.99 -3.11
CA ARG A 86 5.67 6.64 -3.16
C ARG A 86 4.58 5.58 -3.18
N LYS A 87 3.37 5.94 -2.76
CA LYS A 87 2.20 5.06 -2.84
C LYS A 87 1.13 5.72 -3.69
N ASN A 88 0.82 5.11 -4.84
CA ASN A 88 -0.31 5.53 -5.66
C ASN A 88 -1.59 4.96 -5.04
N VAL A 89 -2.33 5.74 -4.25
CA VAL A 89 -3.52 5.26 -3.55
C VAL A 89 -4.64 5.02 -4.55
N LEU A 90 -5.09 3.77 -4.67
CA LEU A 90 -6.09 3.34 -5.64
C LEU A 90 -7.51 3.37 -5.07
N ASP A 91 -7.63 3.06 -3.77
CA ASP A 91 -8.90 3.08 -3.06
C ASP A 91 -8.68 3.15 -1.54
N VAL A 92 -9.65 3.72 -0.83
CA VAL A 92 -9.73 3.66 0.63
C VAL A 92 -11.14 3.22 0.98
N PHE A 93 -11.27 2.13 1.73
CA PHE A 93 -12.56 1.52 2.02
C PHE A 93 -12.60 0.95 3.44
N ILE A 94 -13.81 0.62 3.91
CA ILE A 94 -14.02 -0.04 5.19
C ILE A 94 -14.20 -1.53 4.93
N ILE A 95 -13.58 -2.37 5.76
CA ILE A 95 -13.66 -3.82 5.66
C ILE A 95 -14.12 -4.42 7.00
N LYS A 96 -14.94 -5.48 6.93
CA LYS A 96 -15.32 -6.27 8.10
C LYS A 96 -14.13 -7.10 8.54
N LEU A 97 -13.78 -7.04 9.82
CA LEU A 97 -12.67 -7.80 10.38
C LEU A 97 -13.09 -9.26 10.61
N PRO A 98 -12.34 -10.25 10.11
CA PRO A 98 -12.49 -11.64 10.53
C PRO A 98 -12.01 -11.83 11.97
N ILE A 99 -12.46 -12.89 12.65
CA ILE A 99 -12.20 -13.13 14.08
C ILE A 99 -10.70 -13.14 14.38
N TRP A 100 -9.91 -13.87 13.59
CA TRP A 100 -8.47 -13.98 13.77
C TRP A 100 -7.78 -12.60 13.72
N LEU A 101 -8.21 -11.71 12.80
CA LEU A 101 -7.61 -10.39 12.68
C LEU A 101 -8.04 -9.45 13.80
N LYS A 102 -9.26 -9.62 14.36
CA LYS A 102 -9.69 -8.90 15.56
C LYS A 102 -8.82 -9.27 16.77
N GLN A 103 -8.46 -10.55 16.89
CA GLN A 103 -7.57 -11.05 17.94
C GLN A 103 -6.16 -10.45 17.78
N ASP A 104 -5.59 -10.50 16.57
CA ASP A 104 -4.25 -9.94 16.31
C ASP A 104 -4.20 -8.41 16.49
N PHE A 105 -5.29 -7.70 16.21
CA PHE A 105 -5.41 -6.25 16.42
C PHE A 105 -5.75 -5.87 17.86
N ASP A 106 -6.02 -6.83 18.74
CA ASP A 106 -6.55 -6.62 20.09
C ASP A 106 -7.72 -5.63 20.12
N THR A 107 -8.77 -5.93 19.35
CA THR A 107 -9.90 -5.00 19.19
C THR A 107 -11.27 -5.67 19.26
N LYS A 108 -12.23 -4.93 19.85
CA LYS A 108 -13.64 -5.32 19.87
C LYS A 108 -14.39 -4.87 18.61
N GLU A 109 -13.84 -3.91 17.86
CA GLU A 109 -14.43 -3.34 16.67
C GLU A 109 -14.65 -4.38 15.57
N ASN A 110 -15.72 -4.21 14.79
CA ASN A 110 -16.06 -5.14 13.71
C ASN A 110 -15.53 -4.70 12.34
N TYR A 111 -15.06 -3.47 12.24
CA TYR A 111 -14.67 -2.86 10.98
C TYR A 111 -13.34 -2.12 11.12
N ALA A 112 -12.56 -2.13 10.04
CA ALA A 112 -11.31 -1.39 9.94
C ALA A 112 -11.27 -0.58 8.65
N LYS A 113 -10.48 0.50 8.67
CA LYS A 113 -10.10 1.19 7.45
C LYS A 113 -9.03 0.38 6.73
N ALA A 114 -9.20 0.19 5.43
CA ALA A 114 -8.23 -0.40 4.54
C ALA A 114 -7.83 0.60 3.45
N ARG A 115 -6.56 0.56 3.03
CA ARG A 115 -6.01 1.35 1.93
C ARG A 115 -5.40 0.40 0.91
N LEU A 116 -5.81 0.55 -0.35
CA LEU A 116 -5.25 -0.16 -1.51
C LEU A 116 -4.37 0.80 -2.28
N SER A 117 -3.12 0.41 -2.58
CA SER A 117 -2.16 1.27 -3.27
C SER A 117 -1.17 0.49 -4.12
N GLU A 118 -0.62 1.10 -5.17
CA GLU A 118 0.60 0.59 -5.82
C GLU A 118 1.82 1.11 -5.06
N PHE A 119 2.73 0.21 -4.68
CA PHE A 119 3.99 0.55 -4.04
C PHE A 119 5.03 0.89 -5.10
N TYR A 120 5.28 2.18 -5.27
CA TYR A 120 6.27 2.71 -6.19
C TYR A 120 7.62 2.88 -5.51
N ALA A 121 8.69 2.50 -6.22
CA ALA A 121 10.06 2.77 -5.82
C ALA A 121 10.84 3.38 -7.00
N LYS A 122 11.67 4.39 -6.73
CA LYS A 122 12.52 5.02 -7.74
C LYS A 122 13.91 5.30 -7.19
N LYS A 123 14.94 4.83 -7.89
CA LYS A 123 16.33 5.21 -7.66
C LYS A 123 16.71 6.38 -8.57
N ARG A 124 17.68 7.21 -8.15
CA ARG A 124 18.13 8.37 -8.95
C ARG A 124 18.56 7.93 -10.35
N ASN A 125 18.10 8.64 -11.39
CA ASN A 125 18.38 8.36 -12.81
C ASN A 125 17.81 7.04 -13.37
N TYR A 126 16.98 6.32 -12.61
CA TYR A 126 16.25 5.14 -13.09
C TYR A 126 14.76 5.43 -13.23
N GLU A 127 14.10 4.71 -14.12
CA GLU A 127 12.64 4.73 -14.23
C GLU A 127 11.99 4.22 -12.92
N PRO A 128 10.83 4.80 -12.51
CA PRO A 128 10.07 4.27 -11.39
C PRO A 128 9.62 2.83 -11.66
N ILE A 129 9.71 2.00 -10.63
CA ILE A 129 9.19 0.62 -10.65
C ILE A 129 8.01 0.49 -9.70
N ILE A 130 7.12 -0.46 -10.00
CA ILE A 130 6.03 -0.85 -9.11
C ILE A 130 6.38 -2.22 -8.55
N TYR A 131 6.65 -2.27 -7.25
CA TYR A 131 6.97 -3.51 -6.56
C TYR A 131 5.76 -4.45 -6.49
N GLY A 132 4.58 -3.88 -6.25
CA GLY A 132 3.33 -4.62 -6.20
C GLY A 132 2.16 -3.75 -5.76
N VAL A 133 0.99 -4.37 -5.66
CA VAL A 133 -0.23 -3.76 -5.14
C VAL A 133 -0.37 -4.15 -3.67
N VAL A 134 -0.37 -3.17 -2.77
CA VAL A 134 -0.41 -3.36 -1.33
C VAL A 134 -1.77 -2.94 -0.78
N ILE A 135 -2.31 -3.80 0.08
CA ILE A 135 -3.47 -3.51 0.92
C ILE A 135 -2.99 -3.45 2.35
N GLU A 136 -3.26 -2.33 2.99
CA GLU A 136 -2.98 -2.10 4.39
C GLU A 136 -4.31 -1.99 5.12
N ILE A 137 -4.59 -2.96 6.01
CA ILE A 137 -5.73 -2.94 6.92
C ILE A 137 -5.19 -2.43 8.26
N TYR A 138 -5.72 -1.30 8.72
CA TYR A 138 -5.24 -0.65 9.93
C TYR A 138 -5.98 -1.17 11.15
N SER A 139 -5.26 -1.38 12.26
CA SER A 139 -5.93 -1.60 13.54
C SER A 139 -6.84 -0.40 13.85
N PRO A 140 -8.09 -0.61 14.31
CA PRO A 140 -9.01 0.46 14.65
C PRO A 140 -8.47 1.45 15.70
N ASP A 141 -7.60 0.98 16.60
CA ASP A 141 -6.87 1.83 17.56
C ASP A 141 -5.86 2.77 16.87
N PHE A 142 -5.27 2.35 15.76
CA PHE A 142 -4.38 3.19 14.97
C PHE A 142 -5.16 4.17 14.09
N ARG A 143 -6.13 3.67 13.32
CA ARG A 143 -7.01 4.47 12.47
C ARG A 143 -8.43 3.96 12.59
N SER A 144 -9.32 4.82 13.07
CA SER A 144 -10.75 4.52 13.09
C SER A 144 -11.27 4.19 11.70
N ALA A 145 -12.31 3.36 11.65
CA ALA A 145 -12.99 2.92 10.42
C ALA A 145 -13.86 4.04 9.81
N LYS A 146 -13.29 5.22 9.57
CA LYS A 146 -13.94 6.40 8.99
C LYS A 146 -13.12 6.96 7.84
N ILE A 147 -13.72 7.14 6.67
CA ILE A 147 -13.07 7.73 5.49
C ILE A 147 -13.33 9.23 5.48
N ASN A 148 -12.27 10.03 5.43
CA ASN A 148 -12.37 11.50 5.41
C ASN A 148 -12.11 12.08 4.00
N ASN A 149 -12.15 13.41 3.86
CA ASN A 149 -11.93 14.06 2.56
C ASN A 149 -10.49 13.93 2.05
N VAL A 150 -9.51 13.86 2.96
CA VAL A 150 -8.10 13.63 2.61
C VAL A 150 -7.92 12.24 2.01
N ASP A 151 -8.54 11.22 2.61
CA ASP A 151 -8.51 9.85 2.06
C ASP A 151 -9.05 9.83 0.62
N LYS A 152 -10.10 10.61 0.34
CA LYS A 152 -10.73 10.70 -0.98
C LYS A 152 -9.88 11.47 -1.99
N SER A 153 -9.23 12.57 -1.59
CA SER A 153 -8.40 13.37 -2.50
C SER A 153 -7.14 12.64 -2.94
N GLN A 154 -6.65 11.72 -2.11
CA GLN A 154 -5.49 10.87 -2.43
C GLN A 154 -5.80 9.78 -3.47
N ILE A 155 -7.08 9.49 -3.76
CA ILE A 155 -7.47 8.41 -4.69
C ILE A 155 -7.09 8.77 -6.13
N SER A 156 -6.34 7.87 -6.74
CA SER A 156 -5.82 7.94 -8.09
C SER A 156 -6.36 6.77 -8.93
N THR A 157 -5.65 6.45 -10.01
CA THR A 157 -5.97 5.42 -11.00
C THR A 157 -4.81 4.44 -11.11
N LEU A 158 -5.09 3.17 -11.40
CA LEU A 158 -4.09 2.14 -11.67
C LEU A 158 -3.12 2.55 -12.76
N THR A 159 -1.84 2.26 -12.54
CA THR A 159 -0.79 2.63 -13.49
C THR A 159 -0.98 1.98 -14.84
N GLU A 160 -1.30 0.68 -14.87
CA GLU A 160 -1.53 -0.04 -16.14
C GLU A 160 -2.61 0.63 -16.99
N CYS A 161 -3.64 1.22 -16.36
CA CYS A 161 -4.71 1.92 -17.06
C CYS A 161 -4.26 3.30 -17.55
N LEU A 162 -3.41 3.99 -16.79
CA LEU A 162 -2.81 5.25 -17.21
C LEU A 162 -1.84 5.03 -18.38
N GLU A 163 -0.98 4.02 -18.32
CA GLU A 163 -0.05 3.69 -19.41
C GLU A 163 -0.78 3.37 -20.72
N LYS A 164 -1.91 2.64 -20.66
CA LYS A 164 -2.79 2.42 -21.82
C LYS A 164 -3.36 3.69 -22.44
N GLN A 165 -3.50 4.76 -21.65
CA GLN A 165 -3.90 6.06 -22.14
C GLN A 165 -2.69 6.95 -22.48
N GLY A 166 -1.48 6.40 -22.56
CA GLY A 166 -0.25 7.05 -23.00
C GLY A 166 0.51 7.84 -21.93
N PHE A 167 0.22 7.63 -20.64
CA PHE A 167 1.01 8.25 -19.57
C PHE A 167 2.27 7.44 -19.33
N THR A 168 3.42 8.09 -19.16
CA THR A 168 4.66 7.44 -18.78
C THR A 168 4.73 7.22 -17.26
N LYS A 169 5.48 6.19 -16.81
CA LYS A 169 5.71 5.97 -15.36
C LYS A 169 6.35 7.19 -14.70
N GLN A 170 7.21 7.91 -15.41
CA GLN A 170 7.85 9.11 -14.91
C GLN A 170 6.84 10.27 -14.70
N GLU A 171 5.86 10.44 -15.59
CA GLU A 171 4.77 11.40 -15.43
C GLU A 171 3.84 11.03 -14.28
N ILE A 172 3.53 9.75 -14.12
CA ILE A 172 2.68 9.24 -13.04
C ILE A 172 3.40 9.45 -11.70
N TRP A 173 4.67 9.02 -11.59
CA TRP A 173 5.50 9.19 -10.40
C TRP A 173 5.51 10.64 -9.91
N ARG A 174 5.71 11.62 -10.82
CA ARG A 174 5.74 13.05 -10.46
C ARG A 174 4.45 13.53 -9.81
N ARG A 175 3.30 12.98 -10.21
CA ARG A 175 1.96 13.37 -9.74
C ARG A 175 1.50 12.66 -8.47
N ILE A 176 2.11 11.52 -8.12
CA ILE A 176 1.81 10.83 -6.86
C ILE A 176 2.20 11.75 -5.70
N GLY A 177 1.21 12.15 -4.90
CA GLY A 177 1.38 13.03 -3.74
C GLY A 177 1.08 14.51 -3.99
N ASP A 178 0.88 14.92 -5.24
CA ASP A 178 0.49 16.29 -5.64
C ASP A 178 -1.00 16.34 -6.03
N ASP A 179 -1.86 15.91 -5.09
CA ASP A 179 -3.32 15.71 -5.25
C ASP A 179 -3.74 14.90 -6.49
N ASN A 180 -2.80 14.14 -7.07
CA ASN A 180 -2.99 13.43 -8.33
C ASN A 180 -3.55 14.36 -9.42
N ASN A 181 -2.99 15.56 -9.59
CA ASN A 181 -3.51 16.52 -10.55
C ASN A 181 -3.30 16.05 -12.01
N TYR A 182 -4.42 15.71 -12.67
CA TYR A 182 -4.50 15.34 -14.09
C TYR A 182 -5.40 16.29 -14.89
N GLU A 183 -5.61 17.54 -14.46
CA GLU A 183 -6.53 18.48 -15.11
C GLU A 183 -6.22 18.69 -16.59
N ASN A 184 -4.94 18.87 -16.93
CA ASN A 184 -4.46 19.02 -18.31
C ASN A 184 -4.69 17.78 -19.19
N PHE A 185 -5.08 16.64 -18.60
CA PHE A 185 -5.29 15.37 -19.28
C PHE A 185 -6.64 14.72 -18.92
N LYS A 186 -7.64 15.53 -18.54
CA LYS A 186 -8.92 15.08 -17.98
C LYS A 186 -9.60 13.97 -18.79
N LEU A 187 -9.61 14.06 -20.12
CA LEU A 187 -10.23 13.05 -21.00
C LEU A 187 -9.52 11.68 -20.90
N ARG A 188 -8.19 11.67 -21.03
CA ARG A 188 -7.36 10.46 -20.93
C ARG A 188 -7.45 9.86 -19.54
N TYR A 189 -7.35 10.70 -18.50
CA TYR A 189 -7.47 10.28 -17.11
C TYR A 189 -8.83 9.65 -16.80
N ASN A 190 -9.93 10.24 -17.26
CA ASN A 190 -11.26 9.69 -17.03
C ASN A 190 -11.48 8.32 -17.70
N LYS A 191 -10.90 8.10 -18.89
CA LYS A 191 -10.90 6.78 -19.53
C LYS A 191 -10.15 5.76 -18.69
N ALA A 192 -8.93 6.09 -18.25
CA ALA A 192 -8.12 5.23 -17.38
C ALA A 192 -8.85 4.91 -16.05
N LYS A 193 -9.48 5.91 -15.43
CA LYS A 193 -10.23 5.77 -14.17
C LYS A 193 -11.40 4.78 -14.29
N LYS A 194 -12.14 4.82 -15.41
CA LYS A 194 -13.26 3.90 -15.67
C LYS A 194 -12.78 2.45 -15.78
N GLU A 195 -11.66 2.21 -16.45
CA GLU A 195 -11.06 0.88 -16.58
C GLU A 195 -10.51 0.39 -15.24
N SER A 196 -9.76 1.25 -14.54
CA SER A 196 -9.15 0.97 -13.25
C SER A 196 -10.17 0.52 -12.20
N LYS A 197 -11.36 1.13 -12.18
CA LYS A 197 -12.43 0.76 -11.23
C LYS A 197 -12.81 -0.73 -11.31
N LYS A 198 -12.88 -1.31 -12.51
CA LYS A 198 -13.21 -2.73 -12.68
C LYS A 198 -12.13 -3.63 -12.08
N ARG A 199 -10.86 -3.29 -12.32
CA ARG A 199 -9.72 -4.05 -11.81
C ARG A 199 -9.57 -3.93 -10.30
N ILE A 200 -9.73 -2.73 -9.74
CA ILE A 200 -9.75 -2.47 -8.29
C ILE A 200 -10.82 -3.32 -7.61
N ASN A 201 -12.03 -3.39 -8.17
CA ASN A 201 -13.09 -4.24 -7.62
C ASN A 201 -12.70 -5.72 -7.61
N LYS A 202 -12.07 -6.22 -8.69
CA LYS A 202 -11.58 -7.60 -8.73
C LYS A 202 -10.54 -7.88 -7.64
N ILE A 203 -9.59 -6.96 -7.45
CA ILE A 203 -8.57 -7.05 -6.40
C ILE A 203 -9.24 -7.08 -5.01
N LYS A 204 -10.25 -6.23 -4.77
CA LYS A 204 -11.02 -6.21 -3.51
C LYS A 204 -11.72 -7.53 -3.21
N GLU A 205 -12.29 -8.19 -4.22
CA GLU A 205 -12.90 -9.51 -4.04
C GLU A 205 -11.87 -10.60 -3.74
N GLU A 206 -10.71 -10.56 -4.41
CA GLU A 206 -9.59 -11.47 -4.12
C GLU A 206 -9.12 -11.36 -2.67
N ILE A 207 -8.95 -10.13 -2.17
CA ILE A 207 -8.58 -9.85 -0.78
C ILE A 207 -9.64 -10.36 0.20
N LYS A 208 -10.92 -10.11 -0.09
CA LYS A 208 -12.01 -10.61 0.77
C LYS A 208 -11.95 -12.13 0.90
N ASN A 209 -11.63 -12.84 -0.18
CA ASN A 209 -11.49 -14.29 -0.14
C ASN A 209 -10.26 -14.72 0.67
N LEU A 210 -9.13 -14.00 0.56
CA LEU A 210 -7.95 -14.27 1.38
C LEU A 210 -8.19 -14.08 2.89
N LEU A 211 -9.13 -13.21 3.28
CA LEU A 211 -9.45 -12.95 4.68
C LEU A 211 -10.46 -13.93 5.30
N LYS A 212 -11.10 -14.80 4.50
CA LYS A 212 -12.09 -15.80 4.98
C LYS A 212 -11.46 -17.06 5.61
N ARG A 213 -10.15 -17.07 5.81
CA ARG A 213 -9.41 -18.18 6.42
C ARG A 213 -9.94 -18.52 7.81
#